data_AF-A0A6N8WR85-F1
#
_entry.id   AF-A0A6N8WR85-F1
#
_cell.length_a   1.000
_cell.length_b   1.000
_cell.length_c   1.000
_cell.angle_alpha   90.00
_cell.angle_beta   90.00
_cell.angle_gamma   90.00
#
_symmetry.space_group_name_H-M   'P 1'
#
loop_
_entity.id
_entity.type
_entity.pdbx_description
1 polymer ?
#
loop_
_entity_poly.entity_id
_entity_poly.type
_entity_poly.pdbx_seq_one_letter_code
_entity_poly.pdbx_strand_id
1 'polypeptide(L)'
;MLTQDVCQKVAAIVGQELSQRFAGQLVFDPITVIPAVDEYGDGDGEEYLRVMIVFEGDQDALDARWTSGLIRRIRPKLFDAGVTAFPSLSFVEKSEWPRLERSLKRASA
;
A
#
# COMPACT_ATOMS: atom_id res chain seq x y z
N MET A 1 11.28 -12.59 6.36
CA MET A 1 12.06 -11.94 5.28
C MET A 1 11.17 -11.68 4.08
N LEU A 2 10.73 -10.44 3.97
CA LEU A 2 9.90 -9.94 2.88
C LEU A 2 10.76 -9.83 1.60
N THR A 3 10.31 -10.44 0.52
CA THR A 3 11.02 -10.47 -0.77
C THR A 3 10.41 -9.48 -1.76
N GLN A 4 11.18 -9.14 -2.79
CA GLN A 4 10.69 -8.30 -3.90
C GLN A 4 9.44 -8.89 -4.56
N ASP A 5 9.39 -10.22 -4.69
CA ASP A 5 8.22 -10.94 -5.23
C ASP A 5 6.97 -10.73 -4.37
N VAL A 6 7.11 -10.71 -3.04
CA VAL A 6 6.01 -10.42 -2.12
C VAL A 6 5.51 -8.98 -2.34
N CYS A 7 6.42 -8.02 -2.43
CA CYS A 7 6.08 -6.62 -2.69
C CYS A 7 5.32 -6.45 -4.02
N GLN A 8 5.77 -7.11 -5.09
CA GLN A 8 5.11 -7.09 -6.39
C GLN A 8 3.71 -7.72 -6.35
N LYS A 9 3.56 -8.87 -5.67
CA LYS A 9 2.24 -9.52 -5.48
C LYS A 9 1.27 -8.60 -4.73
N VAL A 10 1.73 -7.95 -3.67
CA VAL A 10 0.91 -7.02 -2.88
C VAL A 10 0.47 -5.84 -3.75
N ALA A 11 1.40 -5.21 -4.47
CA ALA A 11 1.10 -4.11 -5.37
C ALA A 11 0.06 -4.50 -6.44
N ALA A 12 0.20 -5.69 -7.03
CA ALA A 12 -0.73 -6.21 -8.03
C ALA A 12 -2.15 -6.42 -7.48
N ILE A 13 -2.27 -7.05 -6.30
CA ILE A 13 -3.57 -7.30 -5.65
C ILE A 13 -4.24 -5.97 -5.28
N VAL A 14 -3.50 -5.02 -4.72
CA VAL A 14 -4.02 -3.69 -4.37
C VAL A 14 -4.45 -2.94 -5.63
N GLY A 15 -3.61 -2.93 -6.67
CA GLY A 15 -3.92 -2.30 -7.95
C GLY A 15 -5.18 -2.87 -8.58
N GLN A 16 -5.36 -4.20 -8.56
CA GLN A 16 -6.56 -4.84 -9.08
C GLN A 16 -7.83 -4.37 -8.36
N GLU A 17 -7.83 -4.31 -7.03
CA GLU A 17 -9.01 -3.83 -6.27
C GLU A 17 -9.34 -2.37 -6.58
N LEU A 18 -8.31 -1.52 -6.66
CA LEU A 18 -8.46 -0.10 -6.97
C LEU A 18 -9.01 0.10 -8.39
N SER A 19 -8.45 -0.60 -9.38
CA SER A 19 -8.94 -0.56 -10.76
C SER A 19 -10.38 -1.06 -10.87
N GLN A 20 -10.76 -2.11 -10.13
CA GLN A 20 -12.14 -2.61 -10.12
C GLN A 20 -13.13 -1.60 -9.53
N ARG A 21 -12.74 -0.88 -8.47
CA ARG A 21 -13.63 0.08 -7.78
C ARG A 21 -13.76 1.42 -8.49
N PHE A 22 -12.66 1.93 -9.04
CA PHE A 22 -12.54 3.31 -9.53
C PHE A 22 -12.27 3.38 -11.04
N ALA A 23 -12.60 2.32 -11.79
CA ALA A 23 -12.33 2.19 -13.22
C ALA A 23 -12.56 3.51 -14.00
N GLY A 24 -11.47 4.19 -14.37
CA GLY A 24 -11.48 5.43 -15.15
C GLY A 24 -11.79 6.73 -14.39
N GLN A 25 -12.04 6.68 -13.08
CA GLN A 25 -12.31 7.86 -12.24
C GLN A 25 -11.03 8.41 -11.60
N LEU A 26 -10.14 7.51 -11.17
CA LEU A 26 -8.88 7.85 -10.52
C LEU A 26 -7.74 7.05 -11.14
N VAL A 27 -6.57 7.68 -11.23
CA VAL A 27 -5.32 7.02 -11.61
C VAL A 27 -4.56 6.67 -10.34
N PHE A 28 -4.12 5.43 -10.21
CA PHE A 28 -3.32 4.95 -9.07
C PHE A 28 -1.93 4.52 -9.56
N ASP A 29 -0.97 5.44 -9.52
CA ASP A 29 0.39 5.18 -9.99
C ASP A 29 1.39 6.18 -9.34
N PRO A 30 2.45 5.71 -8.66
CA PRO A 30 2.78 4.31 -8.35
C PRO A 30 2.05 3.73 -7.14
N ILE A 31 1.96 2.39 -7.10
CA ILE A 31 1.70 1.62 -5.87
C ILE A 31 3.03 1.04 -5.40
N THR A 32 3.59 1.61 -4.34
CA THR A 32 4.90 1.22 -3.79
C THR A 32 4.72 0.41 -2.52
N VAL A 33 5.36 -0.76 -2.43
CA VAL A 33 5.31 -1.63 -1.25
C VAL A 33 6.70 -1.73 -0.64
N ILE A 34 6.80 -1.42 0.65
CA ILE A 34 8.06 -1.32 1.40
C ILE A 34 7.96 -2.23 2.62
N PRO A 35 8.85 -3.23 2.76
CA PRO A 35 9.05 -3.94 4.02
C PRO A 35 9.42 -2.97 5.14
N ALA A 36 8.76 -3.06 6.28
CA ALA A 36 9.04 -2.25 7.44
C ALA A 36 8.94 -3.09 8.72
N VAL A 37 9.60 -2.63 9.77
CA VAL A 37 9.55 -3.22 11.10
C VAL A 37 8.97 -2.18 12.05
N ASP A 38 8.00 -2.57 12.87
CA ASP A 38 7.53 -1.72 13.96
C ASP A 38 8.47 -1.86 15.16
N GLU A 39 9.37 -0.90 15.31
CA GLU A 39 10.37 -0.87 16.39
C GLU A 39 9.78 -0.51 17.77
N TYR A 40 8.48 -0.19 17.85
CA TYR A 40 7.80 0.17 19.10
C TYR A 40 7.00 -0.98 19.73
N GLY A 41 7.02 -2.17 19.13
CA GLY A 41 6.40 -3.38 19.68
C GLY A 41 7.25 -4.09 20.75
N ASP A 42 6.63 -4.94 21.56
CA ASP A 42 7.31 -5.78 22.55
C ASP A 42 8.11 -6.92 21.85
N GLY A 43 9.38 -6.70 21.49
CA GLY A 43 10.28 -7.71 20.90
C GLY A 43 11.14 -7.20 19.74
N ASP A 44 11.66 -8.11 18.89
CA ASP A 44 12.45 -7.84 17.66
C ASP A 44 11.70 -7.05 16.56
N GLY A 45 10.59 -6.38 16.91
CA GLY A 45 9.70 -5.64 16.04
C GLY A 45 8.82 -6.52 15.15
N GLU A 46 7.60 -6.07 14.85
CA GLU A 46 6.69 -6.80 13.96
C GLU A 46 6.95 -6.39 12.49
N GLU A 47 7.28 -7.36 11.63
CA GLU A 47 7.41 -7.12 10.18
C GLU A 47 6.04 -6.83 9.56
N TYR A 48 5.93 -5.69 8.87
CA TYR A 48 4.74 -5.30 8.12
C TYR A 48 5.10 -4.77 6.72
N LEU A 49 4.08 -4.60 5.90
CA LEU A 49 4.20 -4.08 4.53
C LEU A 49 3.58 -2.70 4.47
N ARG A 50 4.40 -1.65 4.36
CA ARG A 50 3.91 -0.30 4.09
C ARG A 50 3.56 -0.18 2.61
N VAL A 51 2.30 0.11 2.29
CA VAL A 51 1.78 0.24 0.93
C VAL A 51 1.42 1.71 0.67
N MET A 52 2.22 2.38 -0.14
CA MET A 52 1.99 3.75 -0.58
C MET A 52 1.24 3.72 -1.91
N ILE A 53 0.00 4.20 -1.91
CA ILE A 53 -0.90 4.22 -3.06
C ILE A 53 -0.99 5.68 -3.52
N VAL A 54 -0.24 6.03 -4.55
CA VAL A 54 -0.30 7.38 -5.12
C VAL A 54 -1.52 7.49 -6.01
N PHE A 55 -2.33 8.53 -5.82
CA PHE A 55 -3.51 8.79 -6.63
C PHE A 55 -3.46 10.17 -7.28
N GLU A 56 -4.09 10.27 -8.44
CA GLU A 56 -4.32 11.51 -9.18
C GLU A 56 -5.78 11.60 -9.61
N GLY A 57 -6.40 12.75 -9.35
CA GLY A 57 -7.81 13.02 -9.62
C GLY A 57 -8.46 13.74 -8.45
N ASP A 58 -9.80 13.70 -8.43
CA ASP A 58 -10.60 14.33 -7.38
C ASP A 58 -10.53 13.52 -6.07
N GLN A 59 -10.00 14.12 -5.00
CA GLN A 59 -9.87 13.48 -3.70
C GLN A 59 -11.23 13.07 -3.11
N ASP A 60 -12.30 13.81 -3.41
CA ASP A 60 -13.65 13.46 -2.91
C ASP A 60 -14.16 12.17 -3.58
N ALA A 61 -13.65 11.84 -4.78
CA ALA A 61 -13.95 10.60 -5.47
C ALA A 61 -13.22 9.38 -4.87
N LEU A 62 -12.22 9.58 -4.01
CA LEU A 62 -11.45 8.50 -3.37
C LEU A 62 -12.32 7.63 -2.46
N ASP A 63 -13.51 8.09 -2.05
CA ASP A 63 -14.47 7.36 -1.20
C ASP A 63 -13.79 6.78 0.06
N ALA A 64 -13.59 7.65 1.06
CA ALA A 64 -12.93 7.31 2.32
C ALA A 64 -13.55 6.10 3.05
N ARG A 65 -14.87 5.89 2.88
CA ARG A 65 -15.56 4.73 3.46
C ARG A 65 -15.12 3.44 2.78
N TRP A 66 -14.96 3.46 1.46
CA TRP A 66 -14.49 2.31 0.73
C TRP A 66 -13.00 2.04 0.98
N THR A 67 -12.14 3.06 0.96
CA THR A 67 -10.69 2.90 1.17
C THR A 67 -10.33 2.39 2.57
N SER A 68 -11.01 2.87 3.61
CA SER A 68 -10.86 2.32 4.96
C SER A 68 -11.29 0.84 5.07
N GLY A 69 -12.14 0.38 4.14
CA GLY A 69 -12.54 -1.01 3.99
C GLY A 69 -11.63 -1.86 3.11
N LEU A 70 -10.68 -1.26 2.37
CA LEU A 70 -9.84 -1.96 1.39
C LEU A 70 -9.06 -3.12 2.02
N ILE A 71 -8.57 -2.94 3.25
CA ILE A 71 -7.85 -3.99 4.00
C ILE A 71 -8.65 -5.30 4.09
N ARG A 72 -9.97 -5.22 4.30
CA ARG A 72 -10.84 -6.40 4.40
C ARG A 72 -11.00 -7.14 3.07
N ARG A 73 -10.78 -6.45 1.94
CA ARG A 73 -10.89 -7.00 0.59
C ARG A 73 -9.57 -7.65 0.14
N ILE A 74 -8.45 -7.00 0.43
CA ILE A 74 -7.12 -7.49 0.02
C ILE A 74 -6.60 -8.58 0.96
N ARG A 75 -6.93 -8.56 2.26
CA ARG A 75 -6.32 -9.47 3.23
C ARG A 75 -6.55 -10.96 2.91
N PRO A 76 -7.77 -11.40 2.54
CA PRO A 76 -7.98 -12.79 2.11
C PRO A 76 -7.14 -13.15 0.87
N LYS A 77 -7.10 -12.26 -0.14
CA LYS A 77 -6.34 -12.49 -1.38
C LYS A 77 -4.83 -12.56 -1.15
N LEU A 78 -4.32 -11.74 -0.25
CA LEU A 78 -2.92 -11.77 0.17
C LEU A 78 -2.59 -13.07 0.89
N PHE A 79 -3.49 -13.54 1.76
CA PHE A 79 -3.32 -14.81 2.46
C PHE A 79 -3.29 -15.99 1.48
N ASP A 80 -4.22 -16.04 0.52
CA ASP A 80 -4.25 -17.06 -0.54
C ASP A 80 -2.99 -17.03 -1.42
N ALA A 81 -2.36 -15.85 -1.57
CA ALA A 81 -1.10 -15.67 -2.28
C ALA A 81 0.16 -15.99 -1.42
N GLY A 82 -0.02 -16.45 -0.18
CA GLY A 82 1.05 -16.78 0.76
C GLY A 82 1.68 -15.58 1.47
N VAL A 83 1.05 -14.42 1.43
CA VAL A 83 1.54 -13.19 2.08
C VAL A 83 0.93 -13.06 3.48
N THR A 84 1.74 -13.33 4.50
CA THR A 84 1.32 -13.31 5.91
C THR A 84 1.53 -11.95 6.59
N ALA A 85 2.53 -11.18 6.19
CA ALA A 85 2.79 -9.85 6.75
C ALA A 85 1.59 -8.91 6.56
N PHE A 86 1.35 -8.05 7.55
CA PHE A 86 0.19 -7.15 7.55
C PHE A 86 0.42 -5.95 6.62
N PRO A 87 -0.49 -5.61 5.69
CA PRO A 87 -0.34 -4.43 4.86
C PRO A 87 -0.93 -3.19 5.55
N SER A 88 -0.12 -2.15 5.69
CA SER A 88 -0.52 -0.82 6.15
C SER A 88 -0.68 0.09 4.94
N LEU A 89 -1.92 0.54 4.67
CA LEU A 89 -2.28 1.24 3.44
C LEU A 89 -2.29 2.76 3.66
N SER A 90 -1.60 3.48 2.78
CA SER A 90 -1.57 4.94 2.76
C SER A 90 -1.91 5.46 1.38
N PHE A 91 -2.93 6.31 1.28
CA PHE A 91 -3.27 7.02 0.04
C PHE A 91 -2.57 8.37 0.03
N VAL A 92 -1.88 8.68 -1.07
CA VAL A 92 -1.05 9.87 -1.21
C VAL A 92 -1.43 10.60 -2.49
N GLU A 93 -1.76 11.88 -2.38
CA GLU A 93 -1.98 12.71 -3.57
C GLU A 93 -0.65 12.84 -4.34
N LYS A 94 -0.70 12.74 -5.67
CA LYS A 94 0.48 12.79 -6.54
C LYS A 94 1.36 14.04 -6.31
N SER A 95 0.77 15.16 -5.92
CA SER A 95 1.49 16.41 -5.59
C SER A 95 2.42 16.26 -4.38
N GLU A 96 2.06 15.43 -3.40
CA GLU A 96 2.82 15.17 -2.17
C GLU A 96 3.87 14.07 -2.34
N TRP A 97 3.71 13.21 -3.36
CA TRP A 97 4.56 12.04 -3.57
C TRP A 97 6.07 12.35 -3.66
N PRO A 98 6.55 13.37 -4.41
CA PRO A 98 7.99 13.64 -4.54
C PRO A 98 8.68 13.93 -3.20
N ARG A 99 7.96 14.54 -2.25
CA ARG A 99 8.50 14.81 -0.91
C ARG A 99 8.61 13.51 -0.11
N LEU A 100 7.55 12.69 -0.12
CA LEU A 100 7.50 11.44 0.62
C LEU A 100 8.47 10.40 0.07
N GLU A 101 8.56 10.27 -1.26
CA GLU A 101 9.47 9.32 -1.92
C GLU A 101 10.93 9.57 -1.52
N ARG A 102 11.36 10.84 -1.46
CA ARG A 102 12.71 11.20 -1.01
C ARG A 102 12.97 10.82 0.43
N SER A 103 11.99 11.01 1.32
CA SER A 103 12.11 10.62 2.73
C SER A 103 12.21 9.10 2.88
N LEU A 104 11.41 8.35 2.13
CA LEU A 104 11.44 6.87 2.13
C LEU A 104 12.79 6.34 1.63
N LYS A 105 13.33 6.88 0.53
CA LYS A 105 14.64 6.50 0.00
C LYS A 105 15.78 6.75 1.00
N ARG A 106 15.68 7.78 1.85
CA ARG A 106 16.69 8.07 2.88
C ARG A 106 16.58 7.16 4.10
N ALA A 107 15.38 6.70 4.45
CA ALA A 107 15.16 5.82 5.59
C ALA A 107 15.54 4.35 5.29
N SER A 108 15.63 3.98 4.01
CA SER A 108 15.99 2.63 3.56
C SER A 108 17.45 2.51 3.08
N ALA A 109 18.25 3.57 3.21
CA ALA A 109 19.68 3.62 2.83
C ALA A 109 20.56 3.60 4.08
#